data_AF-A0AAP3BDP5-F1
#
_entry.id   AF-A0AAP3BDP5-F1
#
_cell.length_a   1.000
_cell.length_b   1.000
_cell.length_c   1.000
_cell.angle_alpha   90.00
_cell.angle_beta   90.00
_cell.angle_gamma   90.00
#
_symmetry.space_group_name_H-M   'P 1'
#
loop_
_entity.id
_entity.type
_entity.pdbx_description
1 polymer ?
#
loop_
_entity_poly.entity_id
_entity_poly.type
_entity_poly.pdbx_seq_one_letter_code
_entity_poly.pdbx_strand_id
1 'polypeptide(L)'
;MKHISLKTLLVFTFCVMNLIAVAQPAGRTIELIGFVMDSFTDYGLEKAKVTLMSTDSTVIDTMSVRNEHPSGYMVASSFSFKVPAKVESYIIKVDCEGYKSITTNYK
;
A
#
# COMPACT_ATOMS: atom_id res chain seq x y z
N MET A 1 27.43 35.26 23.06
CA MET A 1 27.32 33.85 22.63
C MET A 1 25.99 33.32 23.12
N LYS A 2 25.03 33.04 22.21
CA LYS A 2 23.68 32.56 22.59
C LYS A 2 23.77 31.08 22.97
N HIS A 3 23.37 30.74 24.19
CA HIS A 3 23.27 29.35 24.67
C HIS A 3 22.19 28.63 23.87
N ILE A 4 22.60 27.74 22.97
CA ILE A 4 21.71 26.80 22.29
C ILE A 4 21.25 25.79 23.35
N SER A 5 19.93 25.66 23.55
CA SER A 5 19.39 24.79 24.59
C SER A 5 19.59 23.31 24.24
N LEU A 6 19.94 22.48 25.24
CA LEU A 6 20.14 21.03 25.07
C LEU A 6 18.90 20.33 24.47
N LYS A 7 17.69 20.86 24.73
CA LYS A 7 16.44 20.35 24.15
C LYS A 7 16.38 20.56 22.64
N THR A 8 16.89 21.69 22.16
CA THR A 8 16.97 22.00 20.72
C THR A 8 17.93 21.05 20.01
N LEU A 9 19.03 20.66 20.66
CA LEU A 9 19.98 19.69 20.13
C LEU A 9 19.37 18.28 20.00
N LEU A 10 18.58 17.86 21.00
CA LEU A 10 17.97 16.53 21.09
C LEU A 10 16.85 16.31 20.06
N VAL A 11 16.01 17.32 19.82
CA VAL A 11 14.99 17.29 18.76
C VAL A 11 15.64 17.24 17.39
N PHE A 12 16.73 17.99 17.20
CA PHE A 12 17.47 17.99 15.93
C PHE A 12 18.03 16.60 15.61
N THR A 13 18.61 15.90 16.60
CA THR A 13 19.16 14.55 16.41
C THR A 13 18.09 13.51 16.05
N PHE A 14 16.90 13.59 16.65
CA PHE A 14 15.79 12.69 16.33
C PHE A 14 15.24 12.90 14.90
N CYS A 15 15.25 14.14 14.42
CA CYS A 15 14.87 14.44 13.03
C CYS A 15 15.88 13.88 12.01
N VAL A 16 17.19 13.91 12.30
CA VAL A 16 18.20 13.41 11.34
C VAL A 16 18.19 11.89 11.22
N MET A 17 17.89 11.15 12.29
CA MET A 17 17.83 9.68 12.24
C MET A 17 16.70 9.15 11.34
N ASN A 18 15.60 9.89 11.19
CA ASN A 18 14.51 9.54 10.27
C ASN A 18 14.81 9.95 8.81
N LEU A 19 15.88 10.70 8.56
CA LEU A 19 16.25 11.21 7.24
C LEU A 19 17.41 10.43 6.59
N ILE A 20 17.61 9.18 6.97
CA ILE A 20 18.38 8.26 6.13
C ILE A 20 17.39 7.65 5.12
N ALA A 21 17.02 8.46 4.13
CA ALA A 21 16.47 7.93 2.89
C ALA A 21 17.60 7.14 2.21
N VAL A 22 17.69 5.85 2.53
CA VAL A 22 18.58 4.93 1.81
C VAL A 22 18.10 4.95 0.36
N ALA A 23 18.84 5.64 -0.49
CA ALA A 23 18.71 5.51 -1.94
C ALA A 23 19.09 4.08 -2.28
N GLN A 24 18.11 3.17 -2.25
CA GLN A 24 18.31 1.80 -2.69
C GLN A 24 18.69 1.85 -4.17
N PRO A 25 19.72 1.10 -4.63
CA PRO A 25 19.98 0.94 -6.05
C PRO A 25 18.67 0.56 -6.73
N ALA A 26 18.43 1.07 -7.95
CA ALA A 26 17.21 0.84 -8.72
C ALA A 26 17.06 -0.65 -9.05
N GLY A 27 16.68 -1.42 -8.04
CA GLY A 27 16.44 -2.85 -8.13
C GLY A 27 15.30 -3.08 -9.09
N ARG A 28 15.35 -4.22 -9.78
CA ARG A 28 14.23 -4.66 -10.59
C ARG A 28 12.98 -4.66 -9.71
N THR A 29 11.88 -4.19 -10.28
CA THR A 29 10.56 -4.18 -9.62
C THR A 29 9.61 -5.07 -10.39
N ILE A 30 8.57 -5.53 -9.72
CA ILE A 30 7.43 -6.25 -10.30
C ILE A 30 6.13 -5.55 -9.89
N GLU A 31 5.07 -5.81 -10.64
CA GLU A 31 3.72 -5.36 -10.30
C GLU A 31 2.91 -6.50 -9.67
N LEU A 32 2.31 -6.24 -8.51
CA LEU A 32 1.32 -7.11 -7.88
C LEU A 32 -0.06 -6.59 -8.29
N ILE A 33 -0.70 -7.30 -9.22
CA ILE A 33 -1.98 -6.90 -9.81
C ILE A 33 -3.10 -7.78 -9.27
N GLY A 34 -4.27 -7.20 -9.04
CA GLY A 34 -5.48 -7.92 -8.68
C GLY A 34 -6.75 -7.11 -8.92
N PHE A 35 -7.89 -7.75 -8.70
CA PHE A 35 -9.22 -7.17 -8.81
C PHE A 35 -9.95 -7.26 -7.47
N VAL A 36 -10.80 -6.27 -7.21
CA VAL A 36 -11.71 -6.24 -6.06
C VAL A 36 -13.13 -6.25 -6.59
N MET A 37 -13.87 -7.30 -6.29
CA MET A 37 -15.22 -7.53 -6.79
C MET A 37 -16.15 -7.97 -5.66
N ASP A 38 -17.43 -7.66 -5.81
CA ASP A 38 -18.49 -8.23 -5.00
C ASP A 38 -18.61 -9.73 -5.27
N SER A 39 -18.59 -10.55 -4.21
CA SER A 39 -18.57 -12.02 -4.36
C SER A 39 -19.88 -12.63 -4.83
N PHE A 40 -20.99 -11.87 -4.84
CA PHE A 40 -22.31 -12.36 -5.26
C PHE A 40 -22.64 -11.97 -6.71
N THR A 41 -22.26 -10.76 -7.11
CA THR A 41 -22.59 -10.16 -8.42
C THR A 41 -21.41 -10.09 -9.39
N ASP A 42 -20.18 -10.33 -8.92
CA ASP A 42 -18.92 -10.14 -9.67
C ASP A 42 -18.67 -8.70 -10.15
N TYR A 43 -19.42 -7.72 -9.64
CA TYR A 43 -19.21 -6.30 -9.95
C TYR A 43 -18.01 -5.72 -9.20
N GLY A 44 -17.19 -4.91 -9.88
CA GLY A 44 -16.09 -4.19 -9.26
C GLY A 44 -16.53 -3.26 -8.13
N LEU A 45 -15.78 -3.28 -7.02
CA LEU A 45 -16.04 -2.40 -5.88
C LEU A 45 -15.30 -1.07 -6.03
N GLU A 46 -15.92 -0.09 -6.70
CA GLU A 46 -15.29 1.17 -7.10
C GLU A 46 -14.70 2.03 -5.99
N LYS A 47 -15.24 1.89 -4.78
CA LYS A 47 -14.83 2.66 -3.60
C LYS A 47 -13.90 1.87 -2.68
N ALA A 48 -13.46 0.67 -3.10
CA ALA A 48 -12.57 -0.14 -2.30
C ALA A 48 -11.19 0.49 -2.15
N LYS A 49 -10.65 0.36 -0.95
CA LYS A 49 -9.30 0.74 -0.58
C LYS A 49 -8.49 -0.52 -0.31
N VAL A 50 -7.34 -0.62 -0.96
CA VAL A 50 -6.46 -1.78 -0.90
C VAL A 50 -5.18 -1.37 -0.18
N THR A 51 -4.81 -2.10 0.85
CA THR A 51 -3.57 -1.90 1.62
C THR A 51 -2.65 -3.09 1.41
N LEU A 52 -1.43 -2.81 0.96
CA LEU A 52 -0.34 -3.77 0.89
C LEU A 52 0.40 -3.78 2.22
N MET A 53 0.62 -4.96 2.77
CA MET A 53 1.29 -5.16 4.05
C MET A 53 2.35 -6.26 3.94
N SER A 54 3.39 -6.17 4.74
CA SER A 54 4.31 -7.29 4.99
C SER A 54 3.62 -8.38 5.82
N THR A 55 4.24 -9.56 5.91
CA THR A 55 3.72 -10.71 6.66
C THR A 55 3.63 -10.48 8.18
N ASP A 56 4.37 -9.51 8.72
CA ASP A 56 4.25 -9.05 10.10
C ASP A 56 3.15 -7.99 10.30
N SER A 57 2.32 -7.77 9.27
CA SER A 57 1.25 -6.77 9.25
C SER A 57 1.71 -5.31 9.26
N THR A 58 2.97 -5.01 8.95
CA THR A 58 3.40 -3.63 8.71
C THR A 58 2.81 -3.12 7.40
N VAL A 59 2.20 -1.93 7.42
CA VAL A 59 1.67 -1.28 6.21
C VAL A 59 2.84 -0.81 5.34
N ILE A 60 2.88 -1.30 4.10
CA ILE A 60 3.86 -0.89 3.08
C ILE A 60 3.29 0.25 2.24
N ASP A 61 2.07 0.08 1.73
CA ASP A 61 1.41 1.06 0.86
C ASP A 61 -0.11 0.90 0.91
N THR A 62 -0.84 1.89 0.42
CA THR A 62 -2.31 1.87 0.33
C THR A 62 -2.80 2.71 -0.84
N MET A 63 -3.73 2.17 -1.61
CA MET A 63 -4.36 2.86 -2.73
C MET A 63 -5.86 2.63 -2.82
N SER A 64 -6.55 3.53 -3.50
CA SER A 64 -7.88 3.25 -4.03
C SER A 64 -7.77 2.42 -5.29
N VAL A 65 -8.78 1.60 -5.58
CA VAL A 65 -8.87 0.87 -6.84
C VAL A 65 -8.92 1.82 -8.05
N ARG A 66 -8.45 1.32 -9.20
CA ARG A 66 -8.64 1.91 -10.52
C ARG A 66 -9.85 1.26 -11.18
N ASN A 67 -10.78 2.07 -11.66
CA ASN A 67 -12.03 1.59 -12.23
C ASN A 67 -11.99 1.70 -13.76
N GLU A 68 -12.22 0.58 -14.43
CA GLU A 68 -12.34 0.48 -15.88
C GLU A 68 -13.72 -0.04 -16.26
N HIS A 69 -14.24 0.40 -17.42
CA HIS A 69 -15.57 0.03 -17.92
C HIS A 69 -15.46 -0.73 -19.24
N PRO A 70 -14.97 -1.98 -19.24
CA PRO A 70 -14.67 -2.74 -20.46
C PRO A 70 -15.90 -3.00 -21.35
N SER A 71 -17.11 -3.01 -20.79
CA SER A 71 -18.35 -3.26 -21.56
C SER A 71 -19.55 -2.48 -21.02
N GLY A 72 -19.41 -1.16 -20.89
CA GLY A 72 -20.48 -0.24 -20.52
C GLY A 72 -20.93 -0.36 -19.06
N TYR A 73 -21.65 -1.45 -18.73
CA TYR A 73 -22.22 -1.68 -17.41
C TYR A 73 -21.33 -2.48 -16.47
N MET A 74 -20.31 -3.18 -16.98
CA MET A 74 -19.41 -3.96 -16.15
C MET A 74 -18.25 -3.08 -15.68
N VAL A 75 -18.04 -3.01 -14.37
CA VAL A 75 -16.94 -2.26 -13.77
C VAL A 75 -15.88 -3.24 -13.30
N ALA A 76 -14.64 -3.02 -13.74
CA ALA A 76 -13.47 -3.72 -13.25
C ALA A 76 -12.70 -2.80 -12.30
N SER A 77 -12.72 -3.11 -11.00
CA SER A 77 -11.98 -2.39 -9.98
C SER A 77 -10.66 -3.10 -9.69
N SER A 78 -9.56 -2.59 -10.22
CA SER A 78 -8.23 -3.20 -10.14
C SER A 78 -7.28 -2.44 -9.22
N PHE A 79 -6.22 -3.09 -8.75
CA PHE A 79 -5.09 -2.46 -8.08
C PHE A 79 -3.77 -2.95 -8.68
N SER A 80 -2.71 -2.15 -8.55
CA SER A 80 -1.35 -2.57 -8.87
C SER A 80 -0.37 -1.92 -7.91
N PHE A 81 0.41 -2.72 -7.20
CA PHE A 81 1.53 -2.24 -6.38
C PHE A 81 2.86 -2.59 -7.04
N LYS A 82 3.75 -1.61 -7.10
CA LYS A 82 5.13 -1.81 -7.57
C LYS A 82 6.03 -2.16 -6.40
N VAL A 83 6.54 -3.39 -6.37
CA VAL A 83 7.38 -3.90 -5.26
C VAL A 83 8.75 -4.35 -5.77
N PRO A 84 9.77 -4.42 -4.90
CA PRO A 84 11.06 -5.00 -5.26
C PRO A 84 10.91 -6.45 -5.74
N ALA A 85 11.60 -6.81 -6.81
CA ALA A 85 11.56 -8.14 -7.40
C ALA A 85 12.37 -9.16 -6.60
N LYS A 86 11.90 -9.52 -5.41
CA LYS A 86 12.45 -10.55 -4.53
C LYS A 86 11.39 -11.59 -4.18
N VAL A 87 11.84 -12.79 -3.79
CA VAL A 87 10.94 -13.82 -3.25
C VAL A 87 10.48 -13.34 -1.87
N GLU A 88 9.25 -12.86 -1.79
CA GLU A 88 8.63 -12.34 -0.58
C GLU A 88 7.12 -12.54 -0.65
N SER A 89 6.49 -12.76 0.49
CA SER A 89 5.04 -12.82 0.59
C SER A 89 4.49 -11.52 1.16
N TYR A 90 3.29 -11.16 0.75
CA TYR A 90 2.59 -9.97 1.21
C TYR A 90 1.20 -10.33 1.72
N ILE A 91 0.62 -9.43 2.49
CA ILE A 91 -0.80 -9.46 2.84
C ILE A 91 -1.47 -8.32 2.07
N ILE A 92 -2.55 -8.63 1.38
CA ILE A 92 -3.46 -7.66 0.78
C ILE A 92 -4.66 -7.55 1.69
N LYS A 93 -4.90 -6.35 2.24
CA LYS A 93 -6.11 -6.00 2.98
C LYS A 93 -7.00 -5.15 2.09
N VAL A 94 -8.30 -5.43 2.10
CA VAL A 94 -9.30 -4.64 1.38
C VAL A 94 -10.36 -4.16 2.34
N ASP A 95 -10.64 -2.86 2.29
CA ASP A 95 -11.72 -2.20 3.01
C ASP A 95 -12.65 -1.51 2.01
N CYS A 96 -13.97 -1.69 2.16
CA CYS A 96 -14.98 -0.98 1.38
C CYS A 96 -16.22 -0.74 2.27
N GLU A 97 -16.80 0.45 2.21
CA GLU A 97 -18.03 0.76 2.97
C GLU A 97 -19.16 -0.21 2.61
N GLY A 98 -19.85 -0.75 3.62
CA GLY A 98 -20.89 -1.76 3.43
C GLY A 98 -20.37 -3.20 3.29
N TYR A 99 -19.06 -3.41 3.25
CA TYR A 99 -18.43 -4.73 3.18
C TYR A 99 -17.62 -5.05 4.43
N LYS A 100 -17.54 -6.34 4.77
CA LYS A 100 -16.59 -6.81 5.77
C LYS A 100 -15.17 -6.69 5.21
N SER A 101 -14.26 -6.11 6.00
CA SER A 101 -12.84 -6.10 5.64
C SER A 101 -12.29 -7.51 5.46
N ILE A 102 -11.54 -7.73 4.39
CA ILE A 102 -10.90 -9.01 4.09
C ILE A 102 -9.39 -8.86 4.01
N THR A 103 -8.69 -9.94 4.34
CA THR A 103 -7.25 -10.07 4.15
C THR A 103 -6.96 -11.35 3.38
N THR A 104 -5.99 -11.28 2.46
CA THR A 104 -5.51 -12.44 1.72
C THR A 104 -3.98 -12.42 1.62
N ASN A 105 -3.37 -13.60 1.60
CA ASN A 105 -1.93 -13.73 1.38
C ASN A 105 -1.64 -13.71 -0.11
N TYR A 106 -0.75 -12.82 -0.53
CA TYR A 106 -0.17 -12.79 -1.86
C TYR A 106 1.20 -13.48 -1.79
N LYS A 107 1.37 -14.59 -2.53
CA LYS A 107 2.55 -15.45 -2.49
C LYS A 107 3.34 -15.38 -3.78
#